data_AF-A0A2E5DV62-F1
#
_entry.id   AF-A0A2E5DV62-F1
#
_cell.length_a   1.000
_cell.length_b   1.000
_cell.length_c   1.000
_cell.angle_alpha   90.00
_cell.angle_beta   90.00
_cell.angle_gamma   90.00
#
_symmetry.space_group_name_H-M   'P 1'
#
loop_
_entity.id
_entity.type
_entity.pdbx_description
1 polymer ?
#
loop_
_entity_poly.entity_id
_entity_poly.type
_entity_poly.pdbx_seq_one_letter_code
_entity_poly.pdbx_strand_id
1 'polypeptide(L)'
;MGAANPNVKEILYIGETHGKSQSIHKRLTTFFKAARVGNKIYKHSGGNRFNRELSGNLNNIYAASFAPLIEDERYLNPFIFYAERKLILEYVVNHSKLPLCNCY
;
A
#
# COMPACT_ATOMS: atom_id res chain seq x y z
N MET A 1 16.87 -1.71 -4.71
CA MET A 1 15.51 -2.25 -4.53
C MET A 1 15.49 -3.61 -5.20
N GLY A 2 15.28 -4.69 -4.44
CA GLY A 2 15.23 -6.05 -5.01
C GLY A 2 13.88 -6.34 -5.64
N ALA A 3 13.83 -7.30 -6.56
CA ALA A 3 12.57 -7.82 -7.07
C ALA A 3 11.75 -8.40 -5.89
N ALA A 4 10.46 -8.07 -5.84
CA ALA A 4 9.57 -8.64 -4.85
C ALA A 4 9.56 -10.17 -5.00
N ASN A 5 9.73 -10.88 -3.88
CA ASN A 5 9.68 -12.33 -3.87
C ASN A 5 8.20 -12.77 -3.99
N PRO A 6 7.80 -13.51 -5.03
CA PRO A 6 6.40 -13.95 -5.20
C PRO A 6 5.97 -14.97 -4.14
N ASN A 7 6.89 -15.52 -3.34
CA ASN A 7 6.59 -16.40 -2.21
C ASN A 7 6.25 -15.65 -0.91
N VAL A 8 5.88 -14.36 -1.00
CA VAL A 8 5.27 -13.64 0.12
C VAL A 8 3.96 -14.35 0.48
N LYS A 9 3.90 -14.88 1.71
CA LYS A 9 2.77 -15.69 2.20
C LYS A 9 1.44 -14.92 2.29
N GLU A 10 1.47 -13.59 2.33
CA GLU A 10 0.26 -12.75 2.41
C GLU A 10 0.53 -11.30 1.95
N ILE A 11 -0.28 -10.77 1.04
CA ILE A 11 -0.31 -9.33 0.74
C ILE A 11 -1.06 -8.62 1.88
N LEU A 12 -0.34 -7.78 2.63
CA LEU A 12 -0.91 -7.09 3.80
C LEU A 12 -1.64 -5.78 3.44
N TYR A 13 -1.15 -5.08 2.42
CA TYR A 13 -1.65 -3.76 2.02
C TYR A 13 -1.45 -3.53 0.53
N ILE A 14 -2.47 -3.01 -0.12
CA ILE A 14 -2.44 -2.48 -1.49
C ILE A 14 -2.83 -1.01 -1.39
N GLY A 15 -2.04 -0.13 -2.01
CA GLY A 15 -2.33 1.29 -1.99
C GLY A 15 -1.69 2.01 -3.15
N GLU A 16 -2.15 3.21 -3.38
CA GLU A 16 -1.65 4.06 -4.45
C GLU A 16 -0.99 5.35 -3.93
N THR A 17 -0.27 6.02 -4.83
CA THR A 17 0.25 7.37 -4.63
C THR A 17 0.22 8.11 -5.97
N HIS A 18 -0.43 9.27 -6.01
CA HIS A 18 -0.59 10.09 -7.20
C HIS A 18 -0.51 11.59 -6.86
N GLY A 19 -0.31 12.42 -7.89
CA GLY A 19 -0.25 13.87 -7.76
C GLY A 19 1.16 14.43 -7.53
N LYS A 20 1.35 15.68 -7.95
CA LYS A 20 2.67 16.35 -8.06
C LYS A 20 3.46 16.47 -6.75
N SER A 21 2.77 16.48 -5.60
CA SER A 21 3.40 16.60 -4.28
C SER A 21 3.72 15.26 -3.62
N GLN A 22 3.22 14.15 -4.19
CA GLN A 22 3.38 12.80 -3.66
C GLN A 22 4.51 12.05 -4.35
N SER A 23 5.10 11.11 -3.63
CA SER A 23 6.06 10.17 -4.19
C SER A 23 5.93 8.84 -3.47
N ILE A 24 6.39 7.76 -4.10
CA ILE A 24 6.44 6.45 -3.46
C ILE A 24 7.26 6.48 -2.17
N HIS A 25 8.36 7.24 -2.16
CA HIS A 25 9.19 7.42 -0.97
C HIS A 25 8.42 8.10 0.17
N LYS A 26 7.67 9.18 -0.10
CA LYS A 26 6.84 9.85 0.91
C LYS A 26 5.72 8.94 1.41
N ARG A 27 5.08 8.19 0.51
CA ARG A 27 3.99 7.26 0.85
C ARG A 27 4.47 6.15 1.77
N LEU A 28 5.56 5.47 1.40
CA LEU A 28 6.17 4.43 2.22
C LEU A 28 6.67 4.99 3.56
N THR A 29 7.34 6.15 3.56
CA THR A 29 7.77 6.81 4.80
C THR A 29 6.60 7.07 5.75
N THR A 30 5.48 7.56 5.22
CA THR A 30 4.27 7.83 6.02
C THR A 30 3.67 6.53 6.55
N PHE A 31 3.60 5.49 5.73
CA PHE A 31 3.15 4.16 6.15
C PHE A 31 4.00 3.62 7.30
N PHE A 32 5.32 3.56 7.14
CA PHE A 32 6.22 3.00 8.17
C PHE A 32 6.20 3.80 9.47
N LYS A 33 6.11 5.13 9.37
CA LYS A 33 5.94 5.99 10.55
C LYS A 33 4.65 5.67 11.29
N ALA A 34 3.51 5.63 10.59
CA ALA A 34 2.22 5.26 11.16
C ALA A 34 2.23 3.83 11.75
N ALA A 35 2.82 2.87 11.05
CA ALA A 35 2.96 1.49 11.49
C ALA A 35 3.80 1.34 12.76
N ARG A 36 4.78 2.22 12.98
CA ARG A 36 5.64 2.21 14.18
C ARG A 36 4.98 2.82 15.41
N VAL A 37 4.31 3.97 15.28
CA VAL A 37 3.82 4.72 16.44
C VAL A 37 2.31 4.58 16.71
N GLY A 38 1.56 4.03 15.76
CA GLY A 38 0.10 3.96 15.82
C GLY A 38 -0.56 5.35 15.73
N ASN A 39 -1.88 5.39 15.90
CA ASN A 39 -2.83 6.47 15.61
C ASN A 39 -2.60 7.84 16.33
N LYS A 40 -1.40 8.15 16.81
CA LYS A 40 -1.09 9.32 17.65
C LYS A 40 -0.54 10.53 16.89
N ILE A 41 0.08 10.35 15.71
CA ILE A 41 0.80 11.45 15.02
C ILE A 41 0.64 11.43 13.49
N TYR A 42 0.57 10.26 12.86
CA TYR A 42 0.58 10.15 11.40
C TYR A 42 -0.77 9.67 10.85
N LYS A 43 -1.30 10.41 9.86
CA LYS A 43 -2.54 10.08 9.17
C LYS A 43 -2.26 9.12 8.01
N HIS A 44 -2.22 7.83 8.29
CA HIS A 44 -2.19 6.79 7.26
C HIS A 44 -2.95 5.55 7.74
N SER A 45 -4.15 5.32 7.19
CA SER A 45 -5.05 4.23 7.61
C SER A 45 -4.37 2.87 7.57
N GLY A 46 -3.69 2.54 6.46
CA GLY A 46 -2.97 1.27 6.32
C GLY A 46 -1.88 1.06 7.38
N GLY A 47 -1.01 2.05 7.62
CA GLY A 47 0.02 1.96 8.64
C GLY A 47 -0.55 1.90 10.06
N ASN A 48 -1.58 2.69 10.37
CA ASN A 48 -2.22 2.65 11.69
C ASN A 48 -2.90 1.29 11.95
N ARG A 49 -3.49 0.69 10.91
CA ARG A 49 -4.04 -0.67 10.98
C ARG A 49 -2.94 -1.70 11.16
N PHE A 50 -1.84 -1.60 10.40
CA PHE A 50 -0.66 -2.45 10.60
C PHE A 50 -0.19 -2.42 12.06
N ASN A 51 -0.08 -1.23 12.66
CA ASN A 51 0.33 -1.09 14.05
C ASN A 51 -0.62 -1.84 15.00
N ARG A 52 -1.93 -1.71 14.78
CA ARG A 52 -2.97 -2.33 15.62
C ARG A 52 -3.00 -3.86 15.49
N GLU A 53 -2.92 -4.38 14.27
CA GLU A 53 -3.08 -5.82 14.01
C GLU A 53 -1.77 -6.61 14.19
N LEU A 54 -0.61 -5.96 13.98
CA LEU A 54 0.72 -6.61 13.97
C LEU A 54 1.68 -5.99 15.00
N SER A 55 1.16 -5.20 15.96
CA SER A 55 1.92 -4.56 17.05
C SER A 55 3.13 -3.76 16.58
N GLY A 56 3.09 -3.23 15.36
CA GLY A 56 4.19 -2.48 14.76
C GLY A 56 5.47 -3.30 14.51
N ASN A 57 5.37 -4.63 14.42
CA ASN A 57 6.51 -5.48 14.06
C ASN A 57 6.87 -5.28 12.58
N LEU A 58 7.91 -4.50 12.32
CA LEU A 58 8.35 -4.15 10.97
C LEU A 58 9.36 -5.14 10.34
N ASN A 59 9.59 -6.30 10.97
CA ASN A 59 10.52 -7.29 10.46
C ASN A 59 9.94 -7.99 9.21
N ASN A 60 10.80 -8.28 8.22
CA ASN A 60 10.45 -9.01 7.00
C ASN A 60 9.31 -8.39 6.16
N ILE A 61 9.20 -7.06 6.16
CA ILE A 61 8.29 -6.34 5.26
C ILE A 61 8.99 -6.07 3.93
N TYR A 62 8.33 -6.47 2.86
CA TYR A 62 8.74 -6.17 1.49
C TYR A 62 7.71 -5.24 0.85
N ALA A 63 8.18 -4.26 0.07
CA ALA A 63 7.34 -3.38 -0.71
C ALA A 63 7.67 -3.55 -2.19
N ALA A 64 6.63 -3.69 -3.01
CA ALA A 64 6.71 -3.66 -4.46
C ALA A 64 6.00 -2.39 -4.96
N SER A 65 6.51 -1.79 -6.03
CA SER A 65 5.88 -0.63 -6.66
C SER A 65 5.92 -0.76 -8.17
N PHE A 66 4.85 -0.32 -8.83
CA PHE A 66 4.76 -0.18 -10.27
C PHE A 66 4.51 1.29 -10.60
N ALA A 67 5.31 1.85 -11.51
CA ALA A 67 5.15 3.21 -12.01
C ALA A 67 4.77 3.15 -13.50
N PRO A 68 3.52 3.50 -13.86
CA PRO A 68 3.10 3.50 -15.25
C PRO A 68 3.84 4.57 -16.05
N LEU A 69 4.21 4.24 -17.29
CA LEU A 69 4.82 5.16 -18.25
C LEU A 69 3.72 5.92 -19.01
N ILE A 70 2.99 6.79 -18.29
CA ILE A 70 1.91 7.63 -18.84
C ILE A 70 2.22 9.08 -18.46
N GLU A 71 2.46 9.94 -19.45
CA GLU A 71 2.85 11.34 -19.21
C GLU A 71 1.64 12.25 -18.95
N ASP A 72 0.51 11.99 -19.62
CA ASP A 72 -0.68 12.82 -19.51
C ASP A 72 -1.47 12.48 -18.23
N GLU A 73 -1.52 13.45 -17.32
CA GLU A 73 -2.20 13.32 -16.02
C GLU A 73 -3.68 12.95 -16.14
N ARG A 74 -4.33 13.29 -17.26
CA ARG A 74 -5.73 12.92 -17.55
C ARG A 74 -5.92 11.42 -17.67
N TYR A 75 -4.88 10.68 -18.06
CA TYR A 75 -4.90 9.22 -18.16
C TYR A 75 -4.18 8.56 -16.99
N LEU A 76 -3.11 9.19 -16.47
CA LEU A 76 -2.29 8.65 -15.39
C LEU A 76 -3.10 8.44 -14.11
N ASN A 77 -3.81 9.48 -13.63
CA ASN A 77 -4.53 9.38 -12.36
C ASN A 77 -5.68 8.36 -12.42
N PRO A 78 -6.56 8.35 -13.46
CA PRO A 78 -7.56 7.30 -13.60
C PRO A 78 -6.96 5.90 -13.69
N PHE A 79 -5.83 5.74 -14.39
CA PHE A 79 -5.14 4.46 -14.45
C PHE A 79 -4.67 4.00 -13.07
N ILE A 80 -4.06 4.88 -12.28
CA ILE A 80 -3.59 4.55 -10.92
C ILE A 80 -4.77 4.13 -10.03
N PHE A 81 -5.88 4.87 -10.04
CA PHE A 81 -7.08 4.53 -9.27
C PHE A 81 -7.67 3.19 -9.69
N TYR A 82 -7.78 2.97 -11.00
CA TYR A 82 -8.26 1.71 -11.55
C TYR A 82 -7.37 0.54 -11.12
N ALA A 83 -6.04 0.69 -11.25
CA ALA A 83 -5.07 -0.34 -10.91
C ALA A 83 -5.16 -0.72 -9.42
N GLU A 84 -5.25 0.26 -8.52
CA GLU A 84 -5.42 0.01 -7.07
C GLU A 84 -6.69 -0.80 -6.81
N ARG A 85 -7.83 -0.37 -7.35
CA ARG A 85 -9.12 -1.02 -7.12
C ARG A 85 -9.19 -2.41 -7.73
N LYS A 86 -8.60 -2.60 -8.92
CA LYS A 86 -8.49 -3.91 -9.58
C LYS A 86 -7.68 -4.88 -8.74
N LEU A 87 -6.50 -4.48 -8.23
CA LEU A 87 -5.65 -5.33 -7.41
C LEU A 87 -6.31 -5.71 -6.07
N ILE A 88 -7.02 -4.76 -5.44
CA ILE A 88 -7.80 -5.07 -4.23
C ILE A 88 -8.90 -6.09 -4.54
N LEU A 89 -9.65 -5.90 -5.63
CA LEU A 89 -10.70 -6.83 -6.05
C LEU A 89 -10.13 -8.22 -6.38
N GLU A 90 -9.05 -8.31 -7.14
CA GLU A 90 -8.37 -9.56 -7.46
C GLU A 90 -7.92 -10.30 -6.19
N TYR A 91 -7.39 -9.57 -5.19
CA TYR A 91 -7.07 -10.16 -3.90
C TYR A 91 -8.33 -10.74 -3.22
N VAL A 92 -9.42 -9.99 -3.17
CA VAL A 92 -10.69 -10.43 -2.55
C VAL A 92 -11.25 -11.66 -3.25
N VAL A 93 -11.24 -11.69 -4.58
CA VAL A 93 -11.71 -12.85 -5.37
C VAL A 93 -10.89 -14.10 -5.04
N ASN A 94 -9.57 -13.96 -4.91
CA ASN A 94 -8.67 -15.09 -4.67
C ASN A 94 -8.64 -15.58 -3.20
N HIS A 95 -8.98 -14.71 -2.23
CA HIS A 95 -8.82 -15.02 -0.80
C HIS A 95 -10.11 -14.93 0.02
N SER A 96 -11.23 -14.51 -0.61
CA SER A 96 -12.53 -14.27 0.04
C SER A 96 -12.48 -13.29 1.23
N LYS A 97 -11.45 -12.43 1.29
CA LYS A 97 -11.26 -11.40 2.31
C LYS A 97 -10.45 -10.24 1.74
N LEU A 98 -10.57 -9.06 2.34
CA LEU A 98 -9.70 -7.91 2.04
C LEU A 98 -8.28 -8.13 2.59
N PRO A 99 -7.24 -7.49 2.01
CA PRO A 99 -5.93 -7.42 2.66
C PRO A 99 -6.06 -6.82 4.06
N LEU A 100 -5.29 -7.33 5.02
CA LEU A 100 -5.42 -6.99 6.45
C LEU A 100 -5.47 -5.48 6.72
N CYS A 101 -4.65 -4.70 6.01
CA CYS A 101 -4.53 -3.26 6.18
C CYS A 101 -5.39 -2.43 5.20
N ASN A 102 -6.19 -3.08 4.34
CA ASN A 102 -7.17 -2.45 3.44
C ASN A 102 -8.61 -2.50 3.97
N CYS A 103 -8.88 -3.32 4.98
CA CYS A 103 -10.16 -3.35 5.66
C CYS A 103 -10.48 -1.97 6.30
N TYR A 104 -11.76 -1.59 6.29
CA TYR A 104 -12.28 -0.39 6.97
C TYR A 104 -12.44 -0.60 8.47
#